data_AF-A0A0T9MYH7-F1
#
_entry.id   AF-A0A0T9MYH7-F1
#
_cell.length_a   1.000
_cell.length_b   1.000
_cell.length_c   1.000
_cell.angle_alpha   90.00
_cell.angle_beta   90.00
_cell.angle_gamma   90.00
#
_symmetry.space_group_name_H-M   'P 1'
#
loop_
_entity.id
_entity.type
_entity.pdbx_description
1 polymer ?
#
loop_
_entity_poly.entity_id
_entity_poly.type
_entity_poly.pdbx_seq_one_letter_code
_entity_poly.pdbx_strand_id
1 'polypeptide(L)'
;MNKKFAPSQILFHWVIFILVVLTYAAMELKGFAAKGSDIRELMKTLHYTFGVSVMILMLIRIILKVTHKDPDIIPAPPRWQLVLSKAVHGVLYLLFISLPLLGVLSLYYGHVEWSFFSYVMPVASVEDSVMQHDLKEIHELIANAGYFIVGLHAAAAIFHHYIMRDNTLVRMLPGKH
;
A
#
# COMPACT_ATOMS: atom_id res chain seq x y z
N MET A 1 -10.40 -27.54 -8.51
CA MET A 1 -9.38 -26.49 -8.27
C MET A 1 -10.03 -25.12 -8.40
N ASN A 2 -9.92 -24.26 -7.39
CA ASN A 2 -10.39 -22.88 -7.51
C ASN A 2 -9.53 -22.15 -8.53
N LYS A 3 -10.18 -21.63 -9.58
CA LYS A 3 -9.53 -20.90 -10.67
C LYS A 3 -9.26 -19.44 -10.33
N LYS A 4 -9.55 -18.98 -9.11
CA LYS A 4 -9.40 -17.59 -8.65
C LYS A 4 -9.04 -17.54 -7.17
N PHE A 5 -8.56 -16.38 -6.72
CA PHE A 5 -8.39 -16.09 -5.31
C PHE A 5 -9.74 -16.05 -4.58
N ALA A 6 -9.73 -16.20 -3.25
CA ALA A 6 -10.95 -16.04 -2.47
C ALA A 6 -11.55 -14.63 -2.65
N PRO A 7 -12.89 -14.48 -2.64
CA PRO A 7 -13.52 -13.17 -2.83
C PRO A 7 -13.01 -12.10 -1.86
N SER A 8 -12.70 -12.47 -0.61
CA SER A 8 -12.08 -11.59 0.38
C SER A 8 -10.69 -11.10 -0.06
N GLN A 9 -9.83 -11.99 -0.54
CA GLN A 9 -8.49 -11.63 -1.04
C GLN A 9 -8.57 -10.66 -2.24
N ILE A 10 -9.52 -10.90 -3.15
CA ILE A 10 -9.79 -10.01 -4.29
C ILE A 10 -10.26 -8.64 -3.81
N LEU A 11 -11.27 -8.61 -2.93
CA LEU A 11 -11.82 -7.38 -2.37
C LEU A 11 -10.73 -6.54 -1.70
N PHE A 12 -9.99 -7.11 -0.75
CA PHE A 12 -8.95 -6.38 -0.05
C PHE A 12 -7.83 -5.92 -0.98
N HIS A 13 -7.48 -6.71 -2.02
CA HIS A 13 -6.51 -6.24 -3.01
C HIS A 13 -6.92 -4.94 -3.69
N TRP A 14 -8.16 -4.88 -4.20
CA TRP A 14 -8.63 -3.71 -4.92
C TRP A 14 -8.93 -2.52 -4.01
N VAL A 15 -9.45 -2.77 -2.80
CA VAL A 15 -9.62 -1.71 -1.79
C VAL A 15 -8.27 -1.11 -1.40
N ILE A 16 -7.27 -1.94 -1.12
CA ILE A 16 -5.90 -1.46 -0.82
C ILE A 16 -5.37 -0.65 -2.00
N PHE A 17 -5.49 -1.14 -3.24
CA PHE A 17 -5.04 -0.40 -4.41
C PHE A 17 -5.68 0.99 -4.50
N ILE A 18 -7.01 1.09 -4.34
CA ILE A 18 -7.73 2.37 -4.35
C ILE A 18 -7.22 3.28 -3.24
N LEU A 19 -7.08 2.77 -2.01
CA LEU A 19 -6.58 3.56 -0.88
C LEU A 19 -5.14 4.05 -1.11
N VAL A 20 -4.27 3.22 -1.69
CA VAL A 20 -2.90 3.61 -2.05
C VAL A 20 -2.93 4.75 -3.07
N VAL A 21 -3.74 4.64 -4.13
CA VAL A 21 -3.90 5.70 -5.13
C VAL A 21 -4.39 7.01 -4.48
N LEU A 22 -5.39 6.93 -3.60
CA LEU A 22 -5.91 8.10 -2.88
C LEU A 22 -4.86 8.69 -1.92
N THR A 23 -4.06 7.85 -1.27
CA THR A 23 -2.98 8.27 -0.35
C THR A 23 -1.90 9.07 -1.07
N TYR A 24 -1.47 8.60 -2.25
CA TYR A 24 -0.52 9.32 -3.10
C TYR A 24 -1.15 10.57 -3.69
N ALA A 25 -2.37 10.49 -4.23
CA ALA A 25 -3.07 11.62 -4.80
C ALA A 25 -3.24 12.76 -3.79
N ALA A 26 -3.59 12.45 -2.53
CA ALA A 26 -3.70 13.44 -1.48
C ALA A 26 -2.38 14.22 -1.27
N MET A 27 -1.24 13.53 -1.29
CA MET A 27 0.06 14.18 -1.09
C MET A 27 0.56 14.95 -2.30
N GLU A 28 0.38 14.42 -3.50
CA GLU A 28 0.72 15.12 -4.76
C GLU A 28 -0.13 16.38 -4.93
N LEU A 29 -1.45 16.27 -4.68
CA LEU A 29 -2.37 17.38 -4.83
C LEU A 29 -2.22 18.44 -3.73
N LYS A 30 -1.74 18.06 -2.53
CA LYS A 30 -1.42 18.99 -1.45
C LYS A 30 -0.48 20.11 -1.89
N GLY A 31 0.43 19.85 -2.84
CA GLY A 31 1.37 20.83 -3.38
C GLY A 31 0.70 22.05 -4.02
N PHE A 32 -0.48 21.87 -4.60
CA PHE A 32 -1.26 22.93 -5.27
C PHE A 32 -2.11 23.75 -4.30
N ALA A 33 -2.26 23.29 -3.05
CA ALA A 33 -3.00 23.99 -2.01
C ALA A 33 -2.12 24.99 -1.26
N ALA A 34 -2.65 26.20 -1.03
CA ALA A 34 -2.01 27.24 -0.25
C ALA A 34 -1.64 26.75 1.15
N LYS A 35 -0.46 27.15 1.66
CA LYS A 35 -0.03 26.83 3.03
C LYS A 35 -1.05 27.41 4.03
N GLY A 36 -1.43 26.61 5.03
CA GLY A 36 -2.40 26.98 6.06
C GLY A 36 -3.87 26.96 5.63
N SER A 37 -4.18 26.55 4.39
CA SER A 37 -5.58 26.41 3.95
C SER A 37 -6.23 25.11 4.43
N ASP A 38 -7.55 25.15 4.65
CA ASP A 38 -8.34 23.97 5.06
C ASP A 38 -8.19 22.80 4.08
N ILE A 39 -8.11 23.09 2.78
CA ILE A 39 -7.92 22.06 1.76
C ILE A 39 -6.57 21.36 1.90
N ARG A 40 -5.50 22.08 2.28
CA ARG A 40 -4.18 21.49 2.52
C ARG A 40 -4.20 20.57 3.74
N GLU A 41 -4.88 20.99 4.81
CA GLU A 41 -5.05 20.18 6.03
C GLU A 41 -5.96 18.97 5.81
N LEU A 42 -7.00 19.11 4.98
CA LEU A 42 -7.80 17.98 4.52
C LEU A 42 -6.94 16.96 3.77
N MET A 43 -6.10 17.40 2.83
CA MET A 43 -5.21 16.50 2.10
C MET A 43 -4.23 15.75 3.02
N LYS A 44 -3.66 16.42 4.04
CA LYS A 44 -2.86 15.75 5.07
C LYS A 44 -3.67 14.70 5.82
N THR A 45 -4.86 15.06 6.31
CA THR A 45 -5.74 14.16 7.06
C THR A 45 -6.15 12.94 6.23
N LEU A 46 -6.47 13.13 4.96
CA LEU A 46 -6.77 12.05 4.02
C LEU A 46 -5.56 11.14 3.80
N HIS A 47 -4.38 11.70 3.61
CA HIS A 47 -3.15 10.92 3.49
C HIS A 47 -2.89 10.05 4.72
N TYR A 48 -2.99 10.61 5.93
CA TYR A 48 -2.80 9.85 7.18
C TYR A 48 -3.85 8.76 7.32
N THR A 49 -5.12 9.11 7.12
CA THR A 49 -6.25 8.18 7.30
C THR A 49 -6.18 7.01 6.32
N PHE A 50 -5.93 7.28 5.04
CA PHE A 50 -5.82 6.23 4.04
C PHE A 50 -4.53 5.42 4.21
N GLY A 51 -3.40 6.05 4.55
CA GLY A 51 -2.14 5.38 4.82
C GLY A 51 -2.25 4.36 5.97
N VAL A 52 -2.78 4.78 7.13
CA VAL A 52 -3.00 3.87 8.27
C VAL A 52 -4.02 2.77 7.93
N SER A 53 -5.06 3.11 7.17
CA SER A 53 -6.03 2.11 6.69
C SER A 53 -5.36 1.05 5.81
N VAL A 54 -4.46 1.45 4.89
CA VAL A 54 -3.66 0.51 4.08
C VAL A 54 -2.86 -0.43 4.96
N MET A 55 -2.16 0.07 5.99
CA MET A 55 -1.40 -0.77 6.91
C MET A 55 -2.28 -1.83 7.58
N ILE A 56 -3.44 -1.42 8.13
CA ILE A 56 -4.38 -2.35 8.79
C ILE A 56 -4.87 -3.41 7.79
N LEU A 57 -5.28 -2.99 6.59
CA LEU A 57 -5.75 -3.91 5.55
C LEU A 57 -4.64 -4.84 5.05
N MET A 58 -3.39 -4.40 5.01
CA MET A 58 -2.24 -5.23 4.67
C MET A 58 -1.99 -6.32 5.72
N LEU A 59 -2.16 -6.02 7.01
CA LEU A 59 -2.11 -7.02 8.08
C LEU A 59 -3.23 -8.07 7.92
N ILE A 60 -4.47 -7.62 7.63
CA ILE A 60 -5.58 -8.52 7.31
C ILE A 60 -5.23 -9.38 6.08
N ARG A 61 -4.61 -8.78 5.07
CA ARG A 61 -4.21 -9.48 3.85
C ARG A 61 -3.17 -10.57 4.12
N ILE A 62 -2.24 -10.36 5.06
CA ILE A 62 -1.30 -11.41 5.52
C ILE A 62 -2.09 -12.58 6.11
N ILE A 63 -3.06 -12.30 6.99
CA ILE A 63 -3.92 -13.34 7.59
C ILE A 63 -4.65 -14.12 6.50
N LEU A 64 -5.24 -13.43 5.53
CA LEU A 64 -5.91 -14.08 4.39
C LEU A 64 -4.95 -14.90 3.52
N LYS A 65 -3.73 -14.41 3.33
CA LYS A 65 -2.69 -15.09 2.55
C LYS A 65 -2.26 -16.42 3.18
N VAL A 66 -2.17 -16.49 4.51
CA VAL A 66 -1.77 -17.72 5.20
C VAL A 66 -2.93 -18.70 5.41
N THR A 67 -4.17 -18.19 5.47
CA THR A 67 -5.38 -19.01 5.68
C THR A 67 -5.98 -19.56 4.40
N HIS A 68 -5.71 -18.96 3.24
CA HIS A 68 -6.27 -19.38 1.96
C HIS A 68 -5.19 -19.92 1.03
N LYS A 69 -5.53 -20.97 0.27
CA LYS A 69 -4.65 -21.50 -0.78
C LYS A 69 -4.68 -20.58 -2.01
N ASP A 70 -3.50 -20.23 -2.52
CA ASP A 70 -3.38 -19.53 -3.80
C ASP A 70 -3.89 -20.42 -4.95
N PRO A 71 -4.64 -19.87 -5.92
CA PRO A 71 -4.92 -20.57 -7.17
C PRO A 71 -3.63 -20.77 -7.97
N ASP A 72 -3.60 -21.78 -8.85
CA ASP A 72 -2.45 -22.05 -9.72
C ASP A 72 -2.38 -21.09 -10.92
N ILE A 73 -1.17 -20.75 -11.38
CA ILE A 73 -0.96 -19.99 -12.62
C ILE A 73 -1.00 -20.99 -13.78
N ILE A 74 -1.79 -20.69 -14.81
CA ILE A 74 -1.99 -21.53 -15.98
C ILE A 74 -1.81 -20.68 -17.25
N PRO A 75 -0.92 -21.07 -18.17
CA PRO A 75 0.05 -22.18 -18.06
C PRO A 75 1.07 -21.97 -16.93
N ALA A 76 1.69 -23.06 -16.45
CA ALA A 76 2.63 -22.99 -15.33
C ALA A 76 3.90 -22.20 -15.74
N PRO A 77 4.25 -21.12 -15.01
CA PRO A 77 5.44 -20.33 -15.33
C PRO A 77 6.73 -21.05 -14.89
N PRO A 78 7.89 -20.69 -15.46
CA PRO A 78 9.16 -21.23 -15.01
C PRO A 78 9.45 -20.85 -13.56
N ARG A 79 10.20 -21.69 -12.85
CA ARG A 79 10.46 -21.56 -11.40
C ARG A 79 11.02 -20.19 -11.00
N TRP A 80 11.86 -19.58 -11.83
CA TRP A 80 12.45 -18.28 -11.54
C TRP A 80 11.39 -17.15 -11.46
N GLN A 81 10.33 -17.20 -12.28
CA GLN A 81 9.22 -16.24 -12.21
C GLN A 81 8.40 -16.43 -10.93
N LEU A 82 8.21 -17.68 -10.48
CA LEU A 82 7.52 -17.97 -9.22
C LEU A 82 8.30 -17.42 -8.01
N VAL A 83 9.62 -17.62 -7.98
CA VAL A 83 10.49 -17.10 -6.91
C VAL A 83 10.48 -15.57 -6.91
N LEU A 84 10.67 -14.95 -8.09
CA LEU A 84 10.67 -13.50 -8.22
C LEU A 84 9.31 -12.90 -7.83
N SER A 85 8.21 -13.52 -8.24
CA SER A 85 6.86 -13.09 -7.86
C SER A 85 6.69 -13.11 -6.34
N LYS A 86 7.13 -14.17 -5.66
CA LYS A 86 7.09 -14.23 -4.18
C LYS A 86 7.95 -13.15 -3.53
N ALA A 87 9.14 -12.88 -4.08
CA ALA A 87 10.02 -11.83 -3.59
C ALA A 87 9.38 -10.44 -3.73
N VAL A 88 8.87 -10.10 -4.91
CA VAL A 88 8.17 -8.82 -5.16
C VAL A 88 6.95 -8.67 -4.26
N HIS A 89 6.15 -9.74 -4.07
CA HIS A 89 5.07 -9.69 -3.10
C HIS A 89 5.60 -9.40 -1.69
N GLY A 90 6.62 -10.11 -1.21
CA GLY A 90 7.23 -9.86 0.10
C GLY A 90 7.68 -8.40 0.27
N VAL A 91 8.33 -7.83 -0.75
CA VAL A 91 8.71 -6.42 -0.78
C VAL A 91 7.49 -5.50 -0.69
N LEU A 92 6.43 -5.75 -1.46
CA LEU A 92 5.18 -4.97 -1.39
C LEU A 92 4.51 -5.06 -0.02
N TYR A 93 4.52 -6.23 0.63
CA TYR A 93 4.01 -6.40 1.99
C TYR A 93 4.79 -5.55 2.99
N LEU A 94 6.13 -5.65 2.96
CA LEU A 94 6.99 -4.85 3.82
C LEU A 94 6.78 -3.36 3.58
N LEU A 95 6.81 -2.93 2.32
CA LEU A 95 6.69 -1.54 1.91
C LEU A 95 5.39 -0.90 2.42
N PHE A 96 4.24 -1.53 2.20
CA PHE A 96 2.95 -0.95 2.58
C PHE A 96 2.59 -1.10 4.06
N ILE A 97 3.39 -1.85 4.83
CA ILE A 97 3.29 -1.87 6.30
C ILE A 97 4.26 -0.86 6.90
N SER A 98 5.51 -0.82 6.43
CA SER A 98 6.54 0.07 6.96
C SER A 98 6.27 1.52 6.64
N LEU A 99 5.73 1.85 5.46
CA LEU A 99 5.46 3.24 5.07
C LEU A 99 4.53 3.96 6.06
N PRO A 100 3.29 3.47 6.33
CA PRO A 100 2.41 4.14 7.27
C PRO A 100 2.97 4.13 8.69
N LEU A 101 3.68 3.07 9.09
CA LEU A 101 4.34 3.01 10.39
C LEU A 101 5.39 4.12 10.56
N LEU A 102 6.27 4.31 9.58
CA LEU A 102 7.26 5.38 9.57
C LEU A 102 6.60 6.76 9.59
N GLY A 103 5.52 6.95 8.83
CA GLY A 103 4.77 8.20 8.81
C GLY A 103 4.15 8.53 10.17
N VAL A 104 3.51 7.55 10.81
CA VAL A 104 2.93 7.68 12.16
C VAL A 104 4.02 7.98 13.20
N LEU A 105 5.15 7.28 13.15
CA LEU A 105 6.26 7.53 14.07
C LEU A 105 6.86 8.93 13.85
N SER A 106 6.99 9.38 12.61
CA SER A 106 7.43 10.75 12.32
C SER A 106 6.48 11.79 12.93
N LEU A 107 5.16 11.61 12.78
CA LEU A 107 4.17 12.49 13.43
C LEU A 107 4.26 12.44 14.96
N TYR A 108 4.46 11.24 15.52
CA TYR A 108 4.57 11.02 16.96
C TYR A 108 5.76 11.76 17.57
N TYR A 109 6.97 11.57 17.02
CA TYR A 109 8.19 12.20 17.52
C TYR A 109 8.26 13.70 17.20
N GLY A 110 7.63 14.13 16.11
CA GLY A 110 7.53 15.54 15.73
C GLY A 110 6.49 16.36 16.50
N HIS A 111 5.82 15.76 17.49
CA HIS A 111 4.73 16.39 18.25
C HIS A 111 3.63 16.99 17.35
N VAL A 112 3.36 16.37 16.21
CA VAL A 112 2.39 16.88 15.23
C VAL A 112 1.01 16.34 15.58
N GLU A 113 0.10 17.22 15.98
CA GLU A 113 -1.30 16.83 16.21
C GLU A 113 -1.94 16.32 14.92
N TRP A 114 -2.56 15.15 15.01
CA TRP A 114 -3.26 14.52 13.90
C TRP A 114 -4.39 13.61 14.41
N SER A 115 -5.26 13.19 13.50
CA SER A 115 -6.35 12.28 13.81
C SER A 115 -6.45 11.15 12.81
N PHE A 116 -6.96 10.02 13.29
CA PHE A 116 -7.35 8.87 12.48
C PHE A 116 -8.85 8.67 12.63
N PHE A 117 -9.63 8.90 11.56
CA PHE A 117 -11.09 8.91 11.61
C PHE A 117 -11.65 9.78 12.76
N SER A 118 -11.13 11.00 12.89
CA SER A 118 -11.49 11.98 13.93
C SER A 118 -11.12 11.62 15.37
N TYR A 119 -10.47 10.48 15.60
CA TYR A 119 -9.84 10.18 16.89
C TYR A 119 -8.46 10.81 16.95
N VAL A 120 -8.24 11.67 17.94
CA VAL A 120 -6.93 12.29 18.17
C VAL A 120 -5.93 11.20 18.54
N MET A 121 -4.80 11.20 17.82
CA MET A 121 -3.77 10.20 18.00
C MET A 121 -2.69 10.70 18.98
N PRO A 122 -2.07 9.81 19.76
CA PRO A 122 -1.05 10.21 20.71
C PRO A 122 0.17 10.77 19.99
N VAL A 123 0.85 11.69 20.68
CA VAL A 123 2.14 12.27 20.30
C VAL A 123 3.13 12.07 21.45
N ALA A 124 4.43 12.17 21.17
CA ALA A 124 5.46 12.10 22.19
C ALA A 124 5.31 13.27 23.18
N SER A 125 5.65 13.04 24.46
CA SER A 125 5.62 14.09 25.48
C SER A 125 6.72 15.16 25.28
N VAL A 126 7.78 14.81 24.54
CA VAL A 126 8.89 15.69 24.18
C VAL A 126 9.14 15.51 22.69
N GLU A 127 9.29 16.63 21.98
CA GLU A 127 9.64 16.65 20.56
C GLU A 127 11.07 16.13 20.34
N ASP A 128 11.24 15.24 19.37
CA ASP A 128 12.52 14.79 18.85
C ASP A 128 12.57 15.07 17.34
N SER A 129 13.06 16.25 16.99
CA SER A 129 13.09 16.74 15.61
C SER A 129 14.08 15.98 14.73
N VAL A 130 15.15 15.41 15.31
CA VAL A 130 16.12 14.58 14.59
C VAL A 130 15.46 13.27 14.20
N MET A 131 14.82 12.58 15.15
CA MET A 131 14.10 11.34 14.87
C MET A 131 12.94 11.56 13.89
N GLN A 132 12.17 12.65 14.06
CA GLN A 132 11.11 13.03 13.12
C GLN A 132 11.66 13.16 11.69
N HIS A 133 12.76 13.90 11.54
CA HIS A 133 13.39 14.18 10.25
C HIS A 133 13.86 12.88 9.58
N ASP A 134 14.62 12.05 10.29
CA ASP A 134 15.16 10.80 9.75
C ASP A 134 14.03 9.84 9.32
N LEU A 135 12.99 9.69 10.15
CA LEU A 135 11.82 8.88 9.81
C LEU A 135 11.10 9.40 8.58
N LYS A 136 11.00 10.72 8.43
CA LYS A 136 10.37 11.36 7.29
C LYS A 136 11.19 11.16 6.02
N GLU A 137 12.51 11.32 6.06
CA GLU A 137 13.38 11.06 4.90
C GLU A 137 13.28 9.61 4.44
N ILE A 138 13.32 8.66 5.38
CA ILE A 138 13.15 7.23 5.06
C ILE A 138 11.75 6.98 4.48
N HIS A 139 10.71 7.59 5.04
CA HIS A 139 9.35 7.48 4.52
C HIS A 139 9.25 8.00 3.07
N GLU A 140 9.79 9.19 2.79
CA GLU A 140 9.79 9.79 1.45
C GLU A 140 10.60 8.95 0.45
N LEU A 141 11.76 8.43 0.86
CA LEU A 141 12.57 7.54 0.03
C LEU A 141 11.81 6.26 -0.34
N ILE A 142 11.19 5.60 0.64
CA ILE A 142 10.44 4.36 0.40
C ILE A 142 9.16 4.64 -0.41
N ALA A 143 8.51 5.79 -0.21
CA ALA A 143 7.32 6.18 -0.97
C ALA A 143 7.67 6.40 -2.44
N ASN A 144 8.79 7.09 -2.71
CA ASN A 144 9.30 7.26 -4.07
C ASN A 144 9.64 5.92 -4.73
N ALA A 145 10.32 5.01 -4.02
CA ALA A 145 10.57 3.66 -4.52
C ALA A 145 9.25 2.88 -4.75
N GLY A 146 8.24 3.13 -3.93
CA GLY A 146 6.90 2.55 -4.03
C GLY A 146 6.23 2.78 -5.38
N TYR A 147 6.34 3.97 -5.98
CA TYR A 147 5.83 4.24 -7.32
C TYR A 147 6.38 3.25 -8.35
N PHE A 148 7.70 3.03 -8.35
CA PHE A 148 8.36 2.13 -9.28
C PHE A 148 7.97 0.67 -9.04
N ILE A 149 7.96 0.22 -7.78
CA ILE A 149 7.66 -1.17 -7.44
C ILE A 149 6.19 -1.51 -7.77
N VAL A 150 5.25 -0.62 -7.46
CA VAL A 150 3.84 -0.78 -7.84
C VAL A 150 3.67 -0.75 -9.36
N GLY A 151 4.34 0.18 -10.04
CA GLY A 151 4.33 0.26 -11.49
C GLY A 151 4.83 -1.01 -12.16
N LEU A 152 5.96 -1.56 -11.71
CA LEU A 152 6.49 -2.84 -12.19
C LEU A 152 5.57 -4.02 -11.88
N HIS A 153 4.96 -4.05 -10.70
CA HIS A 153 3.97 -5.06 -10.34
C HIS A 153 2.76 -5.05 -11.28
N ALA A 154 2.18 -3.87 -11.53
CA ALA A 154 1.06 -3.70 -12.44
C ALA A 154 1.44 -4.03 -13.90
N ALA A 155 2.60 -3.53 -14.36
CA ALA A 155 3.12 -3.81 -15.69
C ALA A 155 3.35 -5.31 -15.91
N ALA A 156 3.89 -6.02 -14.92
CA ALA A 156 4.03 -7.47 -14.98
C ALA A 156 2.66 -8.15 -15.09
N ALA A 157 1.66 -7.76 -14.31
CA ALA A 157 0.32 -8.34 -14.41
C ALA A 157 -0.33 -8.13 -15.79
N ILE A 158 -0.17 -6.94 -16.37
CA ILE A 158 -0.64 -6.59 -17.71
C ILE A 158 0.12 -7.39 -18.78
N PHE A 159 1.44 -7.48 -18.66
CA PHE A 159 2.30 -8.27 -19.54
C PHE A 159 1.89 -9.75 -19.53
N HIS A 160 1.67 -10.31 -18.34
CA HIS A 160 1.21 -11.68 -18.19
C HIS A 160 -0.17 -11.90 -18.83
N HIS A 161 -1.06 -10.91 -18.72
CA HIS A 161 -2.40 -10.99 -19.29
C HIS A 161 -2.42 -10.91 -20.82
N TYR A 162 -1.73 -9.94 -21.43
CA TYR A 162 -1.83 -9.68 -22.86
C TYR A 162 -0.76 -10.38 -23.71
N ILE A 163 0.46 -10.52 -23.17
CA ILE A 163 1.60 -11.08 -23.91
C ILE A 163 1.77 -12.56 -23.60
N MET A 164 1.91 -12.92 -22.31
CA MET A 164 2.03 -14.33 -21.92
C MET A 164 0.69 -15.08 -22.01
N ARG A 165 -0.42 -14.33 -22.02
CA ARG A 165 -1.79 -14.86 -22.12
C ARG A 165 -2.09 -15.93 -21.07
N ASP A 166 -1.57 -15.74 -19.87
CA ASP A 166 -1.86 -16.60 -18.74
C ASP A 166 -2.96 -16.02 -17.85
N ASN A 167 -3.39 -16.80 -16.85
CA ASN A 167 -4.45 -16.42 -15.94
C ASN A 167 -3.97 -15.56 -14.73
N THR A 168 -2.75 -15.00 -14.73
CA THR A 168 -2.18 -14.31 -13.57
C THR A 168 -3.07 -13.18 -13.07
N LEU A 169 -3.45 -12.24 -13.96
CA LEU A 169 -4.32 -11.11 -13.62
C LEU A 169 -5.78 -11.55 -13.39
N VAL A 170 -6.29 -12.44 -14.24
CA VAL A 170 -7.71 -12.87 -14.24
C VAL A 170 -8.12 -13.50 -12.91
N ARG A 171 -7.18 -14.17 -12.24
CA ARG A 171 -7.39 -14.76 -10.91
C ARG A 171 -7.67 -13.73 -9.81
N MET A 172 -7.25 -12.49 -10.00
CA MET A 172 -7.42 -11.37 -9.07
C MET A 172 -8.55 -10.42 -9.49
N LEU A 173 -9.17 -10.58 -10.66
CA LEU A 173 -10.27 -9.72 -11.10
C LEU A 173 -11.58 -10.04 -10.34
N PRO A 174 -12.35 -9.02 -9.93
CA PRO A 174 -13.69 -9.22 -9.39
C PRO A 174 -14.63 -9.81 -10.46
N GLY A 175 -15.65 -10.56 -10.02
CA GLY A 175 -16.69 -11.11 -10.91
C GLY A 175 -16.44 -12.53 -11.44
N LYS A 176 -17.46 -13.08 -12.12
CA LYS A 176 -17.40 -14.37 -12.83
C LYS A 176 -17.13 -14.10 -14.31
N HIS A 177 -15.96 -14.48 -14.81
CA HIS A 177 -15.63 -14.53 -16.23
C HIS A 177 -15.15 -15.95 -16.52
#